data_AF-A0A2E0ZLT1-F1
#
_entry.id   AF-A0A2E0ZLT1-F1
#
_cell.length_a   1.000
_cell.length_b   1.000
_cell.length_c   1.000
_cell.angle_alpha   90.00
_cell.angle_beta   90.00
_cell.angle_gamma   90.00
#
_symmetry.space_group_name_H-M   'P 1'
#
loop_
_entity.id
_entity.type
_entity.pdbx_description
1 polymer ?
#
loop_
_entity_poly.entity_id
_entity_poly.type
_entity_poly.pdbx_seq_one_letter_code
_entity_poly.pdbx_strand_id
1 'polypeptide(L)'
;MEVDGAGVFTTLVGDALCGGAADILGRVTVGSIYAYVDMALSAWDQRPVFKAHLSKFTPLRRCEPHVDVAIIRLLPNYFKTPDSKLSLNPSYEPDMEPKNEKNERTFTHLQKLRDARLLVPVGEKHLYYAAVNSKACKLTPLGKFYWELATQGRV
;
A
#
# COMPACT_ATOMS: atom_id res chain seq x y z
N MET A 1 14.72 -17.78 24.15
CA MET A 1 14.44 -18.97 23.33
C MET A 1 15.16 -18.79 22.01
N GLU A 2 15.93 -19.79 21.62
CA GLU A 2 16.73 -19.82 20.39
C GLU A 2 16.13 -20.90 19.49
N VAL A 3 16.08 -20.64 18.19
CA VAL A 3 15.64 -21.60 17.17
C VAL A 3 16.70 -21.56 16.08
N ASP A 4 17.25 -22.72 15.72
CA ASP A 4 18.24 -22.89 14.64
C ASP A 4 19.49 -21.99 14.74
N GLY A 5 20.03 -21.76 15.94
CA GLY A 5 21.24 -20.95 16.12
C GLY A 5 20.99 -19.45 16.24
N ALA A 6 19.73 -19.00 16.19
CA ALA A 6 19.36 -17.60 16.27
C ALA A 6 18.27 -17.33 17.32
N GLY A 7 18.39 -16.20 18.02
CA GLY A 7 17.32 -15.74 18.91
C GLY A 7 16.08 -15.33 18.12
N VAL A 8 14.91 -15.85 18.48
CA VAL A 8 13.63 -15.60 17.79
C VAL A 8 13.38 -14.11 17.54
N PHE A 9 13.65 -13.27 18.55
CA PHE A 9 13.53 -11.81 18.41
C PHE A 9 14.44 -11.24 17.32
N THR A 10 15.71 -11.66 17.28
CA THR A 10 16.69 -11.19 16.29
C THR A 10 16.27 -11.58 14.88
N THR A 11 15.78 -12.81 14.69
CA THR A 11 15.26 -13.28 13.41
C THR A 11 14.08 -12.43 12.93
N LEU A 12 13.09 -12.18 13.79
CA LEU A 12 11.92 -11.36 13.46
C LEU A 12 12.30 -9.90 13.13
N VAL A 13 13.28 -9.33 13.84
CA VAL A 13 13.81 -7.99 13.51
C VAL A 13 14.51 -8.00 12.15
N GLY A 14 15.25 -9.07 11.82
CA GLY A 14 15.83 -9.27 10.50
C GLY A 14 14.77 -9.28 9.39
N ASP A 15 13.71 -10.07 9.57
CA ASP A 15 12.60 -10.18 8.60
C ASP A 15 11.84 -8.86 8.45
N ALA A 16 11.60 -8.15 9.56
CA ALA A 16 11.03 -6.82 9.56
C ALA A 16 11.84 -5.85 8.69
N LEU A 17 13.16 -5.85 8.85
CA LEU A 17 14.10 -5.03 8.07
C LEU A 17 14.20 -5.46 6.60
N CYS A 18 14.00 -6.74 6.29
CA CYS A 18 13.99 -7.24 4.91
C CYS A 18 12.70 -6.89 4.15
N GLY A 19 11.71 -6.28 4.81
CA GLY A 19 10.50 -5.78 4.17
C GLY A 19 9.21 -6.23 4.84
N GLY A 20 9.26 -7.17 5.79
CA GLY A 20 8.08 -7.61 6.54
C GLY A 20 7.36 -6.47 7.27
N ALA A 21 8.11 -5.42 7.65
CA ALA A 21 7.60 -4.23 8.33
C ALA A 21 7.61 -2.96 7.46
N ALA A 22 7.74 -3.10 6.13
CA ALA A 22 7.74 -1.96 5.23
C ALA A 22 6.32 -1.40 5.02
N ASP A 23 6.20 -0.08 4.94
CA ASP A 23 4.98 0.55 4.43
C ASP A 23 4.91 0.50 2.89
N ILE A 24 3.85 1.04 2.29
CA ILE A 24 3.67 1.02 0.83
C ILE A 24 4.78 1.76 0.07
N LEU A 25 5.52 2.65 0.73
CA LEU A 25 6.67 3.37 0.17
C LEU A 25 7.99 2.66 0.47
N GLY A 26 7.94 1.43 0.98
CA GLY A 26 9.12 0.64 1.33
C GLY A 26 9.80 1.08 2.63
N ARG A 27 9.21 2.00 3.42
CA ARG A 27 9.86 2.54 4.61
C ARG A 27 9.68 1.60 5.78
N VAL A 28 10.79 1.20 6.40
CA VAL A 28 10.83 0.43 7.65
C VAL A 28 11.29 1.36 8.77
N THR A 29 10.48 1.50 9.82
CA THR A 29 10.76 2.37 10.97
C THR A 29 10.89 1.53 12.24
N VAL A 30 11.46 2.11 13.31
CA VAL A 30 11.49 1.42 14.62
C VAL A 30 10.08 1.01 15.07
N GLY A 31 9.08 1.88 14.85
CA GLY A 31 7.70 1.59 15.21
C GLY A 31 7.10 0.44 14.40
N SER A 32 7.36 0.38 13.10
CA SER A 32 6.84 -0.72 12.26
C SER A 32 7.55 -2.04 12.56
N ILE A 33 8.85 -2.02 12.86
CA ILE A 33 9.59 -3.22 13.32
C ILE A 33 8.95 -3.74 14.61
N TYR A 34 8.71 -2.87 15.59
CA TYR A 34 8.06 -3.29 16.83
C TYR A 34 6.68 -3.90 16.58
N ALA A 35 5.84 -3.25 15.77
CA ALA A 35 4.51 -3.76 15.44
C ALA A 35 4.59 -5.14 14.75
N TYR A 36 5.56 -5.34 13.84
CA TYR A 36 5.79 -6.61 13.17
C TYR A 36 6.18 -7.73 14.15
N VAL A 37 7.14 -7.44 15.04
CA VAL A 37 7.58 -8.40 16.06
C VAL A 37 6.45 -8.72 17.03
N ASP A 38 5.69 -7.73 17.51
CA ASP A 38 4.58 -7.95 18.45
C ASP A 38 3.47 -8.82 17.85
N MET A 39 3.19 -8.71 16.54
CA MET A 39 2.22 -9.57 15.85
C MET A 39 2.66 -11.03 15.78
N ALA A 40 3.98 -11.30 15.75
CA ALA A 40 4.52 -12.65 15.62
C ALA A 40 4.66 -13.36 16.97
N LEU A 41 4.61 -12.64 18.09
CA LEU A 41 4.78 -13.19 19.43
C LEU A 41 3.42 -13.50 20.08
N SER A 42 3.29 -14.66 20.70
CA SER A 42 2.08 -15.07 21.40
C SER A 42 1.92 -14.36 22.75
N ALA A 43 0.75 -14.49 23.38
CA ALA A 43 0.48 -13.89 24.70
C ALA A 43 1.39 -14.43 25.83
N TRP A 44 2.00 -15.61 25.64
CA TRP A 44 2.84 -16.28 26.63
C TRP A 44 4.34 -16.09 26.37
N ASP A 45 4.71 -15.49 25.23
CA ASP A 45 6.10 -15.17 24.92
C ASP A 45 6.56 -13.91 25.66
N GLN A 46 7.86 -13.81 25.93
CA GLN A 46 8.45 -12.60 26.47
C GLN A 46 8.28 -11.46 25.46
N ARG A 47 7.35 -10.53 25.75
CA ARG A 47 7.07 -9.40 24.87
C ARG A 47 8.13 -8.31 25.02
N PRO A 48 8.71 -7.81 23.91
CA PRO A 48 9.53 -6.62 23.94
C PRO A 48 8.68 -5.42 24.40
N VAL A 49 9.29 -4.48 25.12
CA VAL A 49 8.62 -3.22 25.49
C VAL A 49 9.07 -2.12 24.52
N PHE A 50 8.12 -1.44 23.89
CA PHE A 50 8.41 -0.26 23.08
C PHE A 50 8.45 1.01 23.94
N LYS A 51 9.64 1.59 24.11
CA LYS A 51 9.83 2.92 24.71
C LYS A 51 10.53 3.82 23.69
N ALA A 52 9.96 4.99 23.44
CA ALA A 52 10.47 5.91 22.44
C ALA A 52 10.39 7.37 22.93
N HIS A 53 11.43 8.15 22.64
CA HIS A 53 11.47 9.60 22.82
C HIS A 53 11.81 10.25 21.47
N LEU A 54 10.79 10.40 20.62
CA LEU A 54 10.94 10.77 19.21
C LEU A 54 9.85 11.77 18.83
N SER A 55 10.17 12.76 17.99
CA SER A 55 9.18 13.67 17.39
C SER A 55 8.63 13.17 16.04
N LYS A 56 9.33 12.23 15.39
CA LYS A 56 8.91 11.55 14.17
C LYS A 56 9.58 10.19 14.02
N PHE A 57 8.93 9.27 13.32
CA PHE A 57 9.53 8.00 12.91
C PHE A 57 10.38 8.20 11.64
N THR A 58 11.69 8.21 11.80
CA THR A 58 12.62 8.18 10.67
C THR A 58 12.78 6.74 10.17
N PRO A 59 12.73 6.50 8.84
CA PRO A 59 13.02 5.16 8.30
C PRO A 59 14.44 4.72 8.66
N LEU A 60 14.57 3.53 9.22
CA LEU A 60 15.86 2.86 9.43
C LEU A 60 16.35 2.18 8.15
N ARG A 61 15.41 1.67 7.35
CA ARG A 61 15.68 1.04 6.05
C ARG A 61 14.61 1.42 5.05
N ARG A 62 15.00 1.43 3.77
CA ARG A 62 14.09 1.56 2.63
C ARG A 62 14.23 0.30 1.79
N CYS A 63 13.16 -0.49 1.77
CA CYS A 63 12.99 -1.64 0.89
C CYS A 63 12.38 -1.19 -0.43
N GLU A 64 12.22 -2.14 -1.35
CA GLU A 64 11.48 -1.89 -2.59
C GLU A 64 10.04 -1.47 -2.26
N PRO A 65 9.53 -0.36 -2.80
CA PRO A 65 8.18 0.09 -2.54
C PRO A 65 7.17 -0.83 -3.23
N HIS A 66 6.04 -1.09 -2.56
CA HIS A 66 4.96 -1.89 -3.15
C HIS A 66 4.35 -1.21 -4.38
N VAL A 67 4.36 0.13 -4.42
CA VAL A 67 3.96 0.92 -5.57
C VAL A 67 4.94 2.05 -5.76
N ASP A 68 5.34 2.28 -7.01
CA ASP A 68 6.18 3.41 -7.38
C ASP A 68 5.56 4.73 -6.89
N VAL A 69 6.38 5.52 -6.19
CA VAL A 69 6.04 6.87 -5.71
C VAL A 69 5.50 7.74 -6.86
N ALA A 70 6.02 7.59 -8.08
CA ALA A 70 5.54 8.31 -9.25
C ALA A 70 4.08 8.01 -9.55
N ILE A 71 3.61 6.77 -9.35
CA ILE A 71 2.21 6.39 -9.54
C ILE A 71 1.33 6.98 -8.44
N ILE A 72 1.80 6.98 -7.19
CA ILE A 72 1.06 7.57 -6.06
C ILE A 72 0.87 9.07 -6.27
N ARG A 73 1.87 9.76 -6.81
CA ARG A 73 1.78 11.20 -7.15
C ARG A 73 0.72 11.50 -8.21
N LEU A 74 0.29 10.51 -9.00
CA LEU A 74 -0.79 10.66 -10.00
C LEU A 74 -2.19 10.52 -9.39
N LEU A 75 -2.34 10.16 -8.11
CA LEU A 75 -3.66 10.01 -7.47
C LEU A 75 -4.60 11.23 -7.70
N PRO A 76 -4.14 12.50 -7.56
CA PRO A 76 -4.97 13.67 -7.83
C PRO A 76 -5.39 13.84 -9.30
N ASN A 77 -4.65 13.23 -10.23
CA ASN A 77 -5.00 13.24 -11.65
C ASN A 77 -6.14 12.26 -11.96
N TYR A 78 -6.28 11.18 -11.18
CA TYR A 78 -7.34 10.18 -11.34
C TYR A 78 -8.60 10.51 -10.53
N PHE A 79 -8.41 11.05 -9.33
CA PHE A 79 -9.49 11.36 -8.40
C PHE A 79 -9.48 12.86 -8.12
N LYS A 80 -10.52 13.58 -8.56
CA LYS A 80 -10.59 15.05 -8.39
C LYS A 80 -10.69 15.47 -6.92
N THR A 81 -11.30 14.62 -6.09
CA THR A 81 -11.43 14.80 -4.65
C THR A 81 -11.20 13.46 -3.93
N PRO A 82 -10.89 13.45 -2.62
CA PRO A 82 -10.72 12.20 -1.86
C PRO A 82 -11.94 11.27 -1.92
N ASP A 83 -13.14 11.82 -2.08
CA ASP A 83 -14.42 11.08 -2.13
C ASP A 83 -14.91 10.80 -3.55
N SER A 84 -14.20 11.29 -4.57
CA SER A 84 -14.60 11.07 -5.95
C SER A 84 -14.55 9.59 -6.33
N LYS A 85 -15.47 9.20 -7.22
CA LYS A 85 -15.47 7.90 -7.88
C LYS A 85 -14.92 8.08 -9.29
N LEU A 86 -14.05 7.19 -9.71
CA LEU A 86 -13.60 7.11 -11.10
C LEU A 86 -14.42 6.06 -11.82
N SER A 87 -15.21 6.49 -12.81
CA SER A 87 -15.95 5.58 -13.67
C SER A 87 -15.00 4.83 -14.60
N LEU A 88 -15.17 3.52 -14.65
CA LEU A 88 -14.46 2.60 -15.52
C LEU A 88 -15.42 2.09 -16.59
N ASN A 89 -14.87 1.60 -17.68
CA ASN A 89 -15.61 0.97 -18.77
C ASN A 89 -14.69 -0.08 -19.46
N PRO A 90 -15.20 -0.88 -20.41
CA PRO A 90 -14.41 -1.95 -21.02
C PRO A 90 -13.09 -1.50 -21.63
N SER A 91 -12.96 -0.26 -22.12
CA SER A 91 -11.72 0.24 -22.73
C SER A 91 -10.53 0.41 -21.77
N TYR A 92 -10.73 0.21 -20.46
CA TYR A 92 -9.63 0.14 -19.50
C TYR A 92 -8.94 -1.23 -19.49
N GLU A 93 -9.64 -2.29 -19.90
CA GLU A 93 -9.11 -3.65 -19.89
C GLU A 93 -8.47 -3.98 -21.25
N PRO A 94 -7.14 -4.29 -21.31
CA PRO A 94 -6.42 -4.52 -22.56
C PRO A 94 -7.00 -5.63 -23.44
N ASP A 95 -7.76 -6.58 -22.89
CA ASP A 95 -8.36 -7.69 -23.64
C ASP A 95 -9.80 -7.40 -24.13
N MET A 96 -10.33 -6.20 -23.85
CA MET A 96 -11.70 -5.81 -24.21
C MET A 96 -11.73 -4.80 -25.37
N GLU A 97 -12.91 -4.63 -25.98
CA GLU A 97 -13.18 -3.57 -26.96
C GLU A 97 -14.12 -2.51 -26.36
N PRO A 98 -14.00 -1.23 -26.77
CA PRO A 98 -13.01 -0.70 -27.70
C PRO A 98 -11.63 -0.52 -27.07
N LYS A 99 -10.54 -0.73 -27.81
CA LYS A 99 -9.17 -0.42 -27.35
C LYS A 99 -8.98 1.06 -27.06
N ASN A 100 -8.24 1.37 -25.99
CA ASN A 100 -7.84 2.74 -25.66
C ASN A 100 -6.56 2.76 -24.83
N GLU A 101 -5.43 3.04 -25.48
CA GLU A 101 -4.12 3.01 -24.81
C GLU A 101 -4.03 3.90 -23.57
N LYS A 102 -4.73 5.05 -23.54
CA LYS A 102 -4.71 5.96 -22.39
C LYS A 102 -5.44 5.34 -21.19
N ASN A 103 -6.57 4.69 -21.43
CA ASN A 103 -7.33 4.01 -20.39
C ASN A 103 -6.60 2.75 -19.92
N GLU A 104 -6.01 1.97 -20.82
CA GLU A 104 -5.20 0.77 -20.49
C GLU A 104 -3.97 1.13 -19.63
N ARG A 105 -3.24 2.20 -19.99
CA ARG A 105 -2.12 2.73 -19.17
C ARG A 105 -2.62 3.18 -17.79
N THR A 106 -3.74 3.90 -17.76
CA THR A 106 -4.38 4.33 -16.50
C THR A 106 -4.77 3.11 -15.66
N PHE A 107 -5.34 2.08 -16.27
CA PHE A 107 -5.78 0.87 -15.60
C PHE A 107 -4.62 0.12 -14.96
N THR A 108 -3.48 0.05 -15.64
CA THR A 108 -2.24 -0.54 -15.09
C THR A 108 -1.84 0.15 -13.78
N HIS A 109 -1.96 1.49 -13.71
CA HIS A 109 -1.71 2.23 -12.48
C HIS A 109 -2.77 1.94 -11.42
N LEU A 110 -4.05 1.91 -11.79
CA LEU A 110 -5.15 1.60 -10.85
C LEU A 110 -5.02 0.20 -10.24
N GLN A 111 -4.56 -0.79 -11.03
CA GLN A 111 -4.29 -2.14 -10.53
C GLN A 111 -3.19 -2.13 -9.47
N LYS A 112 -2.04 -1.50 -9.75
CA LYS A 112 -0.96 -1.34 -8.76
C LYS A 112 -1.43 -0.63 -7.48
N LEU A 113 -2.20 0.45 -7.63
CA LEU A 113 -2.78 1.18 -6.49
C LEU A 113 -3.75 0.30 -5.68
N ARG A 114 -4.54 -0.55 -6.34
CA ARG A 114 -5.42 -1.52 -5.67
C ARG A 114 -4.63 -2.57 -4.90
N ASP A 115 -3.54 -3.08 -5.46
CA ASP A 115 -2.69 -4.08 -4.79
C ASP A 115 -2.05 -3.51 -3.52
N ALA A 116 -1.69 -2.22 -3.53
CA ALA A 116 -1.31 -1.46 -2.33
C ALA A 116 -2.48 -1.01 -1.45
N ARG A 117 -3.71 -1.49 -1.71
CA ARG A 117 -4.93 -1.20 -0.95
C ARG A 117 -5.32 0.28 -0.91
N LEU A 118 -4.86 1.09 -1.87
CA LEU A 118 -5.17 2.52 -1.95
C LEU A 118 -6.54 2.78 -2.59
N LEU A 119 -7.05 1.86 -3.39
CA LEU A 119 -8.38 1.99 -3.98
C LEU A 119 -9.08 0.64 -4.03
N VAL A 120 -10.40 0.71 -4.18
CA VAL A 120 -11.28 -0.46 -4.27
C VAL A 120 -12.34 -0.24 -5.34
N PRO A 121 -12.78 -1.31 -6.04
CA PRO A 121 -13.95 -1.25 -6.90
C PRO A 121 -15.24 -0.94 -6.11
N VAL A 122 -16.24 -0.41 -6.80
CA VAL A 122 -17.55 -0.08 -6.26
C VAL A 122 -18.59 -1.00 -6.90
N GLY A 123 -19.27 -1.79 -6.06
CA GLY A 123 -20.30 -2.74 -6.52
C GLY A 123 -19.74 -3.99 -7.18
N GLU A 124 -18.42 -4.20 -7.14
CA GLU A 124 -17.72 -5.35 -7.72
C GLU A 124 -16.60 -5.81 -6.81
N LYS A 125 -16.17 -7.07 -6.97
CA LYS A 125 -15.07 -7.64 -6.16
C LYS A 125 -13.68 -7.30 -6.72
N HIS A 126 -13.55 -7.17 -8.04
CA HIS A 126 -12.28 -6.92 -8.71
C HIS A 126 -12.37 -5.72 -9.65
N LEU A 127 -11.25 -5.00 -9.84
CA LEU A 127 -11.15 -3.89 -10.79
C LEU A 127 -11.50 -4.32 -12.21
N TYR A 128 -11.10 -5.54 -12.61
CA TYR A 128 -11.49 -6.14 -13.88
C TYR A 128 -13.01 -6.09 -14.10
N TYR A 129 -13.79 -6.65 -13.17
CA TYR A 129 -15.26 -6.62 -13.27
C TYR A 129 -15.81 -5.20 -13.19
N ALA A 130 -15.17 -4.31 -12.43
CA ALA A 130 -15.56 -2.91 -12.42
C ALA A 130 -15.36 -2.22 -13.78
N ALA A 131 -14.32 -2.57 -14.55
CA ALA A 131 -14.13 -2.08 -15.91
C ALA A 131 -15.13 -2.72 -16.88
N VAL A 132 -15.18 -4.06 -16.93
CA VAL A 132 -16.04 -4.82 -17.85
C VAL A 132 -17.52 -4.47 -17.67
N ASN A 133 -18.00 -4.36 -16.43
CA ASN A 133 -19.39 -4.05 -16.13
C ASN A 133 -19.68 -2.53 -16.06
N SER A 134 -18.76 -1.69 -16.53
CA SER A 134 -18.88 -0.23 -16.54
C SER A 134 -19.27 0.37 -15.18
N LYS A 135 -18.63 -0.11 -14.11
CA LYS A 135 -18.78 0.38 -12.74
C LYS A 135 -17.72 1.44 -12.44
N ALA A 136 -17.40 1.63 -11.17
CA ALA A 136 -16.44 2.63 -10.74
C ALA A 136 -15.45 2.04 -9.72
N CYS A 137 -14.37 2.77 -9.45
CA CYS A 137 -13.53 2.57 -8.28
C CYS A 137 -13.47 3.85 -7.43
N LYS A 138 -13.07 3.70 -6.17
CA LYS A 138 -12.92 4.80 -5.21
C LYS A 138 -11.71 4.58 -4.31
N LEU A 139 -11.19 5.66 -3.73
CA LEU A 139 -10.13 5.58 -2.74
C LEU A 139 -10.60 4.89 -1.45
N THR A 140 -9.71 4.10 -0.85
CA THR A 140 -9.85 3.64 0.54
C THR A 140 -9.46 4.76 1.51
N PRO A 141 -9.67 4.63 2.84
CA PRO A 141 -9.13 5.59 3.79
C PRO A 141 -7.61 5.81 3.64
N LEU A 142 -6.84 4.74 3.39
CA LEU A 142 -5.40 4.84 3.10
C LEU A 142 -5.14 5.58 1.79
N GLY A 143 -5.93 5.31 0.75
CA GLY A 143 -5.87 6.03 -0.52
C GLY A 143 -6.09 7.53 -0.38
N LYS A 144 -7.08 7.93 0.43
CA LYS A 144 -7.36 9.34 0.71
C LYS A 144 -6.19 10.04 1.39
N PHE A 145 -5.58 9.38 2.38
CA PHE A 145 -4.38 9.90 3.03
C PHE A 145 -3.24 10.12 2.03
N TYR A 146 -2.96 9.16 1.15
CA TYR A 146 -1.93 9.33 0.13
C TYR A 146 -2.29 10.32 -0.98
N TRP A 147 -3.58 10.46 -1.30
CA TRP A 147 -4.07 11.50 -2.20
C TRP A 147 -3.81 12.90 -1.62
N GLU A 148 -4.01 13.10 -0.32
CA GLU A 148 -3.72 14.38 0.36
C GLU A 148 -2.22 14.68 0.34
N LEU A 149 -1.39 13.69 0.66
CA LEU A 149 0.06 13.83 0.58
C LEU A 149 0.52 14.16 -0.85
N ALA A 150 -0.06 13.51 -1.87
CA ALA A 150 0.26 13.75 -3.27
C ALA A 150 -0.09 15.18 -3.68
N THR A 151 -1.30 15.64 -3.32
CA THR A 151 -1.77 17.01 -3.56
C THR A 151 -0.88 18.06 -2.89
N GLN A 152 -0.32 17.75 -1.72
CA GLN A 152 0.59 18.64 -0.98
C GLN A 152 2.06 18.55 -1.43
N GLY A 153 2.41 17.66 -2.37
CA GLY A 153 3.80 17.42 -2.79
C GLY A 153 4.66 16.74 -1.72
N ARG A 154 4.05 15.94 -0.83
CA ARG A 154 4.68 15.34 0.36
C ARG A 154 4.86 13.82 0.27
N VAL A 155 4.62 13.22 -0.91
CA VAL A 155 4.87 11.79 -1.17
C VAL A 155 6.35 11.55 -1.48
#